data_AF-A0A969JMX9-F1
#
_entry.id   AF-A0A969JMX9-F1
#
_cell.length_a   1.000
_cell.length_b   1.000
_cell.length_c   1.000
_cell.angle_alpha   90.00
_cell.angle_beta   90.00
_cell.angle_gamma   90.00
#
_symmetry.space_group_name_H-M   'P 1'
#
loop_
_entity.id
_entity.type
_entity.pdbx_description
1 polymer ?
#
loop_
_entity_poly.entity_id
_entity_poly.type
_entity_poly.pdbx_seq_one_letter_code
_entity_poly.pdbx_strand_id
1 'polypeptide(L)'
;MVVRYFFFLFFLFPLLSLAQGNRYMVFFKDKNGTPYSVSTPGEFLSQASILRRTQQNISTTTEDLPPNPVYVSQVEGTGAKTFYTTRWMNGVLIEADAALIPVIEALPVVDRVDLVAPGKKLAGGRTGTTKGITSSTAEASDSQLQMIGIDEMHTMGYRGEGIDIAVFDSGFIGVNTASPFADVFTTNRVISQKDFVGNTSNIFSTTITVHPCFQ
;
A
#
# COMPACT_ATOMS: atom_id res chain seq x y z
N MET A 1 19.41 -22.15 -68.06
CA MET A 1 19.08 -20.97 -67.24
C MET A 1 18.08 -21.42 -66.18
N VAL A 2 18.53 -21.67 -64.94
CA VAL A 2 17.67 -22.21 -63.86
C VAL A 2 17.36 -21.06 -62.90
N VAL A 3 16.09 -20.64 -62.86
CA VAL A 3 15.61 -19.59 -61.95
C VAL A 3 15.31 -20.22 -60.59
N ARG A 4 16.04 -19.83 -59.55
CA ARG A 4 15.81 -20.24 -58.16
C ARG A 4 14.89 -19.23 -57.49
N TYR A 5 13.66 -19.62 -57.15
CA TYR A 5 12.76 -18.82 -56.34
C TYR A 5 13.10 -18.97 -54.86
N PHE A 6 13.43 -17.86 -54.20
CA PHE A 6 13.66 -17.79 -52.76
C PHE A 6 12.31 -17.50 -52.08
N PHE A 7 11.73 -18.50 -51.39
CA PHE A 7 10.48 -18.34 -50.64
C PHE A 7 10.82 -17.77 -49.25
N PHE A 8 10.56 -16.48 -49.04
CA PHE A 8 10.80 -15.82 -47.75
C PHE A 8 9.61 -16.10 -46.81
N LEU A 9 9.74 -17.09 -45.94
CA LEU A 9 8.75 -17.41 -44.90
C LEU A 9 8.83 -16.32 -43.82
N PHE A 10 7.95 -15.32 -43.88
CA PHE A 10 7.86 -14.25 -42.89
C PHE A 10 7.19 -14.79 -41.62
N PHE A 11 7.99 -15.25 -40.65
CA PHE A 11 7.49 -15.64 -39.33
C PHE A 11 7.02 -14.38 -38.60
N LEU A 12 5.70 -14.17 -38.55
CA LEU A 12 5.07 -13.08 -37.82
C LEU A 12 5.16 -13.41 -36.31
N PHE A 13 6.25 -13.03 -35.66
CA PHE A 13 6.35 -13.08 -34.20
C PHE A 13 5.40 -12.02 -33.63
N PRO A 14 4.35 -12.38 -32.86
CA PRO A 14 3.56 -11.39 -32.16
C PRO A 14 4.46 -10.71 -31.12
N LEU A 15 4.71 -9.42 -31.31
CA LEU A 15 5.26 -8.54 -30.29
C LEU A 15 4.26 -8.50 -29.14
N LEU A 16 4.54 -9.24 -28.06
CA LEU A 16 3.87 -9.06 -26.78
C LEU A 16 4.25 -7.66 -26.26
N SER A 17 3.40 -6.69 -26.54
CA SER A 17 3.46 -5.37 -25.89
C SER A 17 3.15 -5.56 -24.41
N LEU A 18 4.17 -5.47 -23.55
CA LEU A 18 3.96 -5.30 -22.12
C LEU A 18 3.52 -3.86 -21.86
N ALA A 19 2.25 -3.56 -22.16
CA ALA A 19 1.63 -2.35 -21.66
C ALA A 19 1.45 -2.51 -20.16
N GLN A 20 2.02 -1.61 -19.35
CA GLN A 20 1.69 -1.55 -17.93
C GLN A 20 0.20 -1.18 -17.82
N GLY A 21 -0.59 -2.01 -17.13
CA GLY A 21 -2.02 -1.82 -16.99
C GLY A 21 -2.36 -0.63 -16.10
N ASN A 22 -3.42 0.10 -16.45
CA ASN A 22 -3.96 1.14 -15.59
C ASN A 22 -4.51 0.53 -14.31
N ARG A 23 -4.43 1.26 -13.21
CA ARG A 23 -4.99 0.85 -11.92
C ARG A 23 -6.24 1.65 -11.61
N TYR A 24 -7.25 0.95 -11.16
CA TYR A 24 -8.56 1.50 -10.84
C TYR A 24 -8.97 1.10 -9.42
N MET A 25 -9.68 1.98 -8.73
CA MET A 25 -10.39 1.64 -7.51
C MET A 25 -11.85 1.36 -7.85
N VAL A 26 -12.30 0.15 -7.59
CA VAL A 26 -13.71 -0.26 -7.73
C VAL A 26 -14.37 -0.14 -6.37
N PHE A 27 -15.40 0.70 -6.27
CA PHE A 27 -16.19 0.87 -5.05
C PHE A 27 -17.48 0.06 -5.15
N PHE A 28 -17.87 -0.59 -4.06
CA PHE A 28 -19.11 -1.38 -3.99
C PHE A 28 -20.22 -0.61 -3.28
N LYS A 29 -21.47 -0.84 -3.71
CA LYS A 29 -22.66 -0.15 -3.16
C LYS A 29 -22.92 -0.46 -1.69
N ASP A 30 -22.63 -1.69 -1.29
CA ASP A 30 -22.87 -2.19 0.06
C ASP A 30 -21.92 -3.35 0.42
N LYS A 31 -22.13 -3.94 1.59
CA LYS A 31 -21.45 -5.17 2.06
C LYS A 31 -22.44 -6.29 2.32
N ASN A 32 -23.62 -6.26 1.69
CA ASN A 32 -24.67 -7.24 1.92
C ASN A 32 -24.19 -8.64 1.55
N GLY A 33 -24.57 -9.63 2.35
CA GLY A 33 -24.15 -11.03 2.14
C GLY A 33 -22.68 -11.30 2.46
N THR A 34 -21.97 -10.36 3.11
CA THR A 34 -20.64 -10.62 3.66
C THR A 34 -20.71 -11.69 4.77
N PRO A 35 -19.73 -12.60 4.90
CA PRO A 35 -19.74 -13.62 5.95
C PRO A 35 -19.39 -13.07 7.34
N TYR A 36 -18.97 -11.80 7.43
CA TYR A 36 -18.53 -11.17 8.67
C TYR A 36 -19.68 -10.46 9.39
N SER A 37 -19.64 -10.43 10.72
CA SER A 37 -20.63 -9.72 11.54
C SER A 37 -19.96 -8.81 12.56
N VAL A 38 -20.57 -7.64 12.81
CA VAL A 38 -20.12 -6.72 13.88
C VAL A 38 -20.20 -7.32 15.27
N SER A 39 -20.99 -8.38 15.46
CA SER A 39 -21.07 -9.15 16.70
C SER A 39 -19.87 -10.08 16.92
N THR A 40 -19.10 -10.38 15.87
CA THR A 40 -17.91 -11.24 15.91
C THR A 40 -16.67 -10.49 15.38
N PRO A 41 -16.27 -9.36 16.02
CA PRO A 41 -15.19 -8.50 15.53
C PRO A 41 -13.84 -9.22 15.40
N GLY A 42 -13.61 -10.28 16.19
CA GLY A 42 -12.38 -11.08 16.13
C GLY A 42 -12.13 -11.81 14.81
N GLU A 43 -13.14 -11.93 13.94
CA GLU A 43 -12.99 -12.55 12.61
C GLU A 43 -12.33 -11.62 11.59
N PHE A 44 -12.33 -10.30 11.82
CA PHE A 44 -11.79 -9.32 10.87
C PHE A 44 -10.95 -8.19 11.51
N LEU A 45 -10.98 -8.04 12.83
CA LEU A 45 -10.11 -7.13 13.59
C LEU A 45 -9.09 -7.93 14.41
N SER A 46 -7.87 -7.39 14.52
CA SER A 46 -6.87 -7.94 15.43
C SER A 46 -7.27 -7.71 16.88
N GLN A 47 -6.78 -8.55 17.79
CA GLN A 47 -7.00 -8.40 19.23
C GLN A 47 -6.57 -7.02 19.74
N ALA A 48 -5.41 -6.52 19.28
CA ALA A 48 -4.93 -5.18 19.63
C ALA A 48 -5.91 -4.07 19.20
N SER A 49 -6.55 -4.21 18.02
CA SER A 49 -7.55 -3.26 17.54
C SER A 49 -8.81 -3.26 18.41
N ILE A 50 -9.26 -4.44 18.86
CA ILE A 50 -10.44 -4.59 19.73
C ILE A 50 -10.16 -3.97 21.11
N LEU A 51 -9.00 -4.24 21.70
CA LEU A 51 -8.60 -3.67 22.99
C LEU A 51 -8.52 -2.15 22.93
N ARG A 52 -7.86 -1.59 21.91
CA ARG A 52 -7.77 -0.14 21.69
C ARG A 52 -9.15 0.50 21.59
N ARG A 53 -10.04 -0.10 20.80
CA ARG A 53 -11.43 0.37 20.66
C ARG A 53 -12.18 0.37 21.98
N THR A 54 -12.02 -0.69 22.78
CA THR A 54 -12.64 -0.81 24.10
C THR A 54 -12.13 0.28 25.04
N GLN A 55 -10.81 0.51 25.08
CA GLN A 55 -10.19 1.57 25.89
C GLN A 55 -10.66 2.98 25.48
N GLN A 56 -10.91 3.18 24.19
CA GLN A 56 -11.33 4.46 23.61
C GLN A 56 -12.86 4.64 23.53
N ASN A 57 -13.64 3.66 24.02
CA ASN A 57 -15.10 3.63 23.90
C ASN A 57 -15.61 3.76 22.44
N ILE A 58 -14.92 3.11 21.50
CA ILE A 58 -15.27 3.10 20.08
C ILE A 58 -15.98 1.79 19.74
N SER A 59 -17.24 1.86 19.31
CA SER A 59 -18.00 0.69 18.85
C SER A 59 -17.51 0.17 17.50
N THR A 60 -17.62 -1.14 17.27
CA THR A 60 -17.46 -1.75 15.94
C THR A 60 -18.73 -1.51 15.11
N THR A 61 -18.56 -1.05 13.88
CA THR A 61 -19.68 -0.73 12.97
C THR A 61 -19.57 -1.52 11.67
N THR A 62 -20.60 -1.43 10.83
CA THR A 62 -20.64 -2.07 9.50
C THR A 62 -19.56 -1.55 8.56
N GLU A 63 -19.04 -0.33 8.80
CA GLU A 63 -17.92 0.25 8.05
C GLU A 63 -16.61 -0.53 8.29
N ASP A 64 -16.45 -1.16 9.46
CA ASP A 64 -15.27 -1.97 9.77
C ASP A 64 -15.26 -3.32 9.06
N LEU A 65 -16.40 -3.79 8.56
CA LEU A 65 -16.50 -5.07 7.88
C LEU A 65 -15.65 -5.07 6.60
N PRO A 66 -14.96 -6.17 6.27
CA PRO A 66 -14.34 -6.33 4.96
C PRO A 66 -15.37 -6.23 3.83
N PRO A 67 -14.96 -5.80 2.61
CA PRO A 67 -15.81 -5.91 1.43
C PRO A 67 -16.28 -7.35 1.22
N ASN A 68 -17.48 -7.52 0.65
CA ASN A 68 -18.01 -8.86 0.41
C ASN A 68 -17.07 -9.62 -0.54
N PRO A 69 -16.52 -10.79 -0.14
CA PRO A 69 -15.60 -11.56 -0.97
C PRO A 69 -16.22 -12.02 -2.29
N VAL A 70 -17.55 -12.22 -2.33
CA VAL A 70 -18.26 -12.55 -3.57
C VAL A 70 -18.16 -11.39 -4.58
N TYR A 71 -18.29 -10.15 -4.12
CA TYR A 71 -18.20 -8.97 -5.01
C TYR A 71 -16.78 -8.84 -5.59
N VAL A 72 -15.77 -9.06 -4.76
CA VAL A 72 -14.36 -9.09 -5.20
C VAL A 72 -14.16 -10.19 -6.25
N SER A 73 -14.69 -11.40 -6.03
CA SER A 73 -14.58 -12.50 -6.97
C SER A 73 -15.29 -12.24 -8.32
N GLN A 74 -16.39 -11.47 -8.32
CA GLN A 74 -17.07 -11.06 -9.56
C GLN A 74 -16.19 -10.12 -10.39
N VAL A 75 -15.50 -9.18 -9.73
CA VAL A 75 -14.55 -8.28 -10.40
C VAL A 75 -13.37 -9.08 -10.95
N GLU A 76 -12.78 -10.00 -10.18
CA GLU A 76 -11.72 -10.91 -10.66
C GLU A 76 -12.16 -11.74 -11.87
N GLY A 77 -13.42 -12.20 -11.86
CA GLY A 77 -14.01 -12.97 -12.96
C GLY A 77 -14.12 -12.22 -14.29
N THR A 78 -14.00 -10.89 -14.30
CA THR A 78 -13.92 -10.09 -15.53
C THR A 78 -12.56 -10.16 -16.23
N GLY A 79 -11.56 -10.76 -15.58
CA GLY A 79 -10.16 -10.79 -16.03
C GLY A 79 -9.31 -9.65 -15.47
N ALA A 80 -9.87 -8.78 -14.63
CA ALA A 80 -9.11 -7.77 -13.89
C ALA A 80 -8.22 -8.41 -12.80
N LYS A 81 -7.02 -7.88 -12.63
CA LYS A 81 -6.10 -8.32 -11.58
C LYS A 81 -6.33 -7.53 -10.31
N THR A 82 -6.72 -8.17 -9.22
CA THR A 82 -6.94 -7.54 -7.90
C THR A 82 -5.64 -7.45 -7.09
N PHE A 83 -5.55 -6.43 -6.22
CA PHE A 83 -4.42 -6.23 -5.30
C PHE A 83 -4.85 -6.15 -3.84
N TYR A 84 -5.51 -5.06 -3.48
CA TYR A 84 -5.84 -4.73 -2.09
C TYR A 84 -7.30 -4.36 -1.98
N THR A 85 -7.91 -4.69 -0.85
CA THR A 85 -9.25 -4.26 -0.49
C THR A 85 -9.19 -3.20 0.61
N THR A 86 -10.15 -2.28 0.60
CA THR A 86 -10.31 -1.24 1.63
C THR A 86 -11.65 -1.42 2.32
N ARG A 87 -11.62 -1.57 3.64
CA ARG A 87 -12.83 -1.82 4.45
C ARG A 87 -13.71 -0.57 4.52
N TRP A 88 -13.11 0.55 4.91
CA TRP A 88 -13.85 1.81 5.15
C TRP A 88 -14.38 2.43 3.87
N MET A 89 -13.63 2.33 2.77
CA MET A 89 -14.11 2.82 1.47
C MET A 89 -14.92 1.76 0.71
N ASN A 90 -15.03 0.55 1.24
CA ASN A 90 -15.75 -0.57 0.62
C ASN A 90 -15.37 -0.81 -0.86
N GLY A 91 -14.11 -1.13 -1.12
CA GLY A 91 -13.63 -1.26 -2.49
C GLY A 91 -12.43 -2.16 -2.67
N VAL A 92 -12.06 -2.37 -3.93
CA VAL A 92 -10.91 -3.16 -4.37
C VAL A 92 -10.08 -2.39 -5.40
N LEU A 93 -8.76 -2.38 -5.18
CA LEU A 93 -7.79 -1.89 -6.14
C LEU A 93 -7.50 -2.97 -7.17
N ILE A 94 -7.64 -2.63 -8.45
CA ILE A 94 -7.39 -3.53 -9.58
C ILE A 94 -6.40 -2.93 -10.58
N GLU A 95 -5.77 -3.79 -11.37
CA GLU A 95 -5.10 -3.47 -12.63
C GLU A 95 -5.91 -4.09 -13.77
N ALA A 96 -6.31 -3.27 -14.73
CA ALA A 96 -7.15 -3.68 -15.85
C ALA A 96 -6.88 -2.80 -17.09
N ASP A 97 -7.23 -3.32 -18.26
CA ASP A 97 -7.33 -2.50 -19.46
C ASP A 97 -8.53 -1.54 -19.33
N ALA A 98 -8.40 -0.32 -19.87
CA ALA A 98 -9.50 0.64 -19.95
C ALA A 98 -10.74 0.05 -20.65
N ALA A 99 -10.57 -0.90 -21.57
CA ALA A 99 -11.65 -1.59 -22.24
C ALA A 99 -12.52 -2.47 -21.32
N LEU A 100 -11.99 -2.91 -20.17
CA LEU A 100 -12.73 -3.72 -19.20
C LEU A 100 -13.62 -2.89 -18.25
N ILE A 101 -13.37 -1.58 -18.15
CA ILE A 101 -14.05 -0.72 -17.17
C ILE A 101 -15.57 -0.68 -17.37
N PRO A 102 -16.12 -0.55 -18.60
CA PRO A 102 -17.56 -0.59 -18.80
C PRO A 102 -18.19 -1.94 -18.38
N VAL A 103 -17.44 -3.04 -18.48
CA VAL A 103 -17.91 -4.37 -18.06
C VAL A 103 -17.97 -4.45 -16.54
N ILE A 104 -16.98 -3.89 -15.84
CA ILE A 104 -16.92 -3.85 -14.38
C ILE A 104 -17.98 -2.91 -13.82
N GLU A 105 -18.18 -1.72 -14.42
CA GLU A 105 -19.21 -0.76 -14.02
C GLU A 105 -20.63 -1.31 -14.20
N ALA A 106 -20.84 -2.21 -15.16
CA ALA A 106 -22.12 -2.87 -15.39
C ALA A 106 -22.47 -3.93 -14.32
N LEU A 107 -21.52 -4.32 -13.45
CA LEU A 107 -21.80 -5.26 -12.37
C LEU A 107 -22.77 -4.62 -11.36
N PRO A 108 -23.85 -5.32 -10.94
CA PRO A 108 -24.89 -4.74 -10.11
C PRO A 108 -24.37 -4.29 -8.73
N VAL A 109 -23.30 -4.91 -8.24
CA VAL A 109 -22.66 -4.67 -6.94
C VAL A 109 -21.73 -3.45 -6.94
N VAL A 110 -21.33 -2.97 -8.11
CA VAL A 110 -20.39 -1.85 -8.28
C VAL A 110 -21.15 -0.53 -8.21
N ASP A 111 -20.64 0.40 -7.40
CA ASP A 111 -21.13 1.78 -7.27
C ASP A 111 -20.46 2.67 -8.33
N ARG A 112 -19.13 2.67 -8.37
CA ARG A 112 -18.32 3.43 -9.32
C ARG A 112 -16.93 2.84 -9.47
N VAL A 113 -16.23 3.25 -10.52
CA VAL A 113 -14.83 2.88 -10.79
C VAL A 113 -14.02 4.14 -11.08
N ASP A 114 -12.99 4.39 -10.27
CA ASP A 114 -12.13 5.56 -10.40
C ASP A 114 -10.74 5.15 -10.90
N LEU A 115 -10.21 5.85 -11.92
CA LEU A 115 -8.81 5.69 -12.35
C LEU A 115 -7.89 6.31 -11.29
N VAL A 116 -7.07 5.48 -10.63
CA VAL A 116 -6.19 5.93 -9.53
C VAL A 116 -4.72 6.02 -9.93
N ALA A 117 -4.28 5.23 -10.91
CA ALA A 117 -2.94 5.38 -11.45
C ALA A 117 -2.90 4.94 -12.92
N PRO A 118 -2.38 5.78 -13.84
CA PRO A 118 -2.09 5.32 -15.18
C PRO A 118 -0.99 4.25 -15.12
N GLY A 119 -1.07 3.26 -16.00
CA GLY A 119 -0.15 2.13 -15.98
C GLY A 119 1.30 2.55 -16.27
N LYS A 120 1.50 3.62 -17.06
CA LYS A 120 2.82 4.22 -17.26
C LYS A 120 3.24 4.95 -15.99
N LYS A 121 4.31 4.49 -15.35
CA LYS A 121 5.03 5.27 -14.32
C LYS A 121 5.33 6.66 -14.89
N LEU A 122 4.87 7.71 -14.20
CA LEU A 122 5.23 9.09 -14.54
C LEU A 122 6.77 9.21 -14.47
N ALA A 123 7.40 9.41 -15.62
CA ALA A 123 8.84 9.63 -15.71
C ALA A 123 9.14 11.06 -15.27
N GLY A 124 9.43 11.26 -13.98
CA GLY A 124 9.66 12.61 -13.45
C GLY A 124 9.81 12.73 -11.93
N GLY A 125 10.32 11.70 -11.25
CA GLY A 125 10.67 11.83 -9.84
C GLY A 125 11.82 12.81 -9.65
N ARG A 126 11.78 13.65 -8.62
CA ARG A 126 12.93 14.47 -8.21
C ARG A 126 14.10 13.53 -7.91
N THR A 127 15.18 13.63 -8.67
CA THR A 127 16.47 13.04 -8.32
C THR A 127 17.05 13.84 -7.15
N GLY A 128 16.69 13.42 -5.93
CA GLY A 128 17.37 13.92 -4.74
C GLY A 128 18.81 13.41 -4.77
N THR A 129 19.77 14.31 -5.01
CA THR A 129 21.16 14.02 -4.67
C THR A 129 21.21 13.86 -3.15
N THR A 130 21.53 12.66 -2.67
CA THR A 130 21.86 12.44 -1.26
C THR A 130 23.13 13.22 -0.96
N LYS A 131 22.99 14.49 -0.54
CA LYS A 131 24.10 15.17 0.14
C LYS A 131 24.35 14.37 1.41
N GLY A 132 25.56 13.84 1.55
CA GLY A 132 26.00 13.23 2.79
C GLY A 132 25.76 14.23 3.92
N ILE A 133 24.84 13.89 4.82
CA ILE A 133 24.62 14.65 6.03
C ILE A 133 25.87 14.45 6.87
N THR A 134 26.77 15.43 6.84
CA THR A 134 27.76 15.60 7.90
C THR A 134 26.98 15.87 9.16
N SER A 135 26.91 14.85 10.03
CA SER A 135 26.47 14.87 11.43
C SER A 135 26.23 16.29 11.97
N SER A 136 25.00 16.79 11.85
CA SER A 136 24.56 17.92 12.65
C SER A 136 24.45 17.43 14.09
N THR A 137 25.13 18.13 14.97
CA THR A 137 25.37 17.80 16.38
C THR A 137 24.06 17.54 17.15
N ALA A 138 24.09 16.58 18.08
CA ALA A 138 22.98 16.22 18.98
C ALA A 138 22.36 17.43 19.72
N GLU A 139 23.14 18.50 19.88
CA GLU A 139 22.75 19.76 20.53
C GLU A 139 21.61 20.49 19.80
N ALA A 140 21.45 20.32 18.48
CA ALA A 140 20.38 20.98 17.72
C ALA A 140 18.99 20.38 18.00
N SER A 141 18.91 19.09 18.36
CA SER A 141 17.65 18.42 18.68
C SER A 141 17.17 18.72 20.11
N ASP A 142 18.07 18.97 21.05
CA ASP A 142 17.72 19.06 22.48
C ASP A 142 16.76 20.21 22.78
N SER A 143 16.95 21.37 22.14
CA SER A 143 16.04 22.52 22.29
C SER A 143 14.62 22.23 21.81
N GLN A 144 14.47 21.44 20.75
CA GLN A 144 13.16 21.06 20.20
C GLN A 144 12.49 20.00 21.09
N LEU A 145 13.28 19.02 21.57
CA LEU A 145 12.79 17.98 22.48
C LEU A 145 12.32 18.57 23.81
N GLN A 146 13.05 19.56 24.34
CA GLN A 146 12.67 20.27 25.55
C GLN A 146 11.40 21.12 25.35
N MET A 147 11.25 21.77 24.19
CA MET A 147 10.06 22.56 23.88
C MET A 147 8.76 21.73 23.89
N ILE A 148 8.84 20.45 23.50
CA ILE A 148 7.70 19.52 23.53
C ILE A 148 7.66 18.67 24.82
N GLY A 149 8.52 18.94 25.81
CA GLY A 149 8.51 18.31 27.13
C GLY A 149 8.86 16.81 27.13
N ILE A 150 9.67 16.34 26.17
CA ILE A 150 10.08 14.91 26.09
C ILE A 150 10.82 14.47 27.36
N ASP A 151 11.67 15.34 27.90
CA ASP A 151 12.44 15.12 29.12
C ASP A 151 11.54 14.96 30.36
N GLU A 152 10.52 15.80 30.49
CA GLU A 152 9.53 15.70 31.56
C GLU A 152 8.72 14.39 31.45
N MET A 153 8.23 14.06 30.25
CA MET A 153 7.48 12.82 30.00
C MET A 153 8.32 11.57 30.34
N HIS A 154 9.58 11.54 29.90
CA HIS A 154 10.50 10.44 30.22
C HIS A 154 10.81 10.35 31.72
N THR A 155 10.86 11.47 32.44
CA THR A 155 11.04 11.50 33.90
C THR A 155 9.82 10.96 34.63
N MET A 156 8.61 11.23 34.11
CA MET A 156 7.36 10.66 34.61
C MET A 156 7.15 9.19 34.22
N GLY A 157 8.07 8.60 33.46
CA GLY A 157 8.04 7.19 33.06
C GLY A 157 7.25 6.91 31.77
N TYR A 158 6.83 7.94 31.03
CA TYR A 158 6.16 7.77 29.74
C TYR A 158 7.19 7.68 28.62
N ARG A 159 7.51 6.48 28.11
CA ARG A 159 8.48 6.31 27.01
C ARG A 159 7.89 5.64 25.76
N GLY A 160 6.56 5.51 25.73
CA GLY A 160 5.84 4.87 24.62
C GLY A 160 5.78 3.35 24.72
N GLU A 161 6.02 2.76 25.89
CA GLU A 161 5.86 1.33 26.10
C GLU A 161 4.43 0.87 25.77
N GLY A 162 4.31 -0.18 24.96
CA GLY A 162 3.01 -0.72 24.54
C GLY A 162 2.28 0.10 23.47
N ILE A 163 2.92 1.13 22.90
CA ILE A 163 2.36 1.94 21.83
C ILE A 163 2.95 1.52 20.48
N ASP A 164 2.09 1.04 19.58
CA ASP A 164 2.45 0.75 18.19
C ASP A 164 2.36 2.02 17.33
N ILE A 165 3.41 2.29 16.56
CA ILE A 165 3.48 3.45 15.64
C ILE A 165 3.60 2.95 14.21
N ALA A 166 2.67 3.37 13.35
CA ALA A 166 2.75 3.15 11.90
C ALA A 166 3.29 4.40 11.22
N VAL A 167 4.38 4.27 10.46
CA VAL A 167 5.00 5.37 9.71
C VAL A 167 4.83 5.10 8.22
N PHE A 168 4.13 6.00 7.52
CA PHE A 168 3.94 5.94 6.08
C PHE A 168 4.84 6.99 5.40
N ASP A 169 5.91 6.53 4.76
CA ASP A 169 6.84 7.38 4.02
C ASP A 169 7.15 6.73 2.67
N SER A 170 7.83 7.50 1.81
CA SER A 170 8.39 7.12 0.51
C SER A 170 9.45 6.02 0.58
N GLY A 171 9.92 5.63 1.78
CA GLY A 171 10.73 4.45 2.04
C GLY A 171 11.75 4.64 3.17
N PHE A 172 12.41 3.54 3.56
CA PHE A 172 13.25 3.49 4.76
C PHE A 172 14.66 2.97 4.44
N ILE A 173 15.28 3.50 3.39
CA ILE A 173 16.57 3.00 2.90
C ILE A 173 17.62 3.00 4.03
N GLY A 174 18.26 1.85 4.25
CA GLY A 174 19.38 1.70 5.19
C GLY A 174 19.01 1.80 6.68
N VAL A 175 17.74 2.00 7.03
CA VAL A 175 17.29 2.11 8.44
C VAL A 175 17.62 0.84 9.24
N ASN A 176 17.58 -0.32 8.61
CA ASN A 176 17.96 -1.61 9.19
C ASN A 176 19.46 -1.77 9.53
N THR A 177 20.30 -0.83 9.07
CA THR A 177 21.76 -0.86 9.30
C THR A 177 22.29 0.39 10.00
N ALA A 178 21.46 1.44 10.12
CA ALA A 178 21.85 2.71 10.71
C ALA A 178 21.95 2.59 12.24
N SER A 179 23.10 3.02 12.79
CA SER A 179 23.40 2.93 14.23
C SER A 179 22.28 3.47 15.16
N PRO A 180 21.66 4.64 14.90
CA PRO A 180 20.58 5.16 15.76
C PRO A 180 19.35 4.25 15.86
N PHE A 181 19.14 3.35 14.90
CA PHE A 181 18.01 2.44 14.88
C PHE A 181 18.38 1.00 15.27
N ALA A 182 19.65 0.74 15.64
CA ALA A 182 20.14 -0.60 15.93
C ALA A 182 19.25 -1.32 16.96
N ASP A 183 18.90 -0.64 18.05
CA ASP A 183 18.06 -1.19 19.12
C ASP A 183 16.66 -1.60 18.64
N VAL A 184 16.08 -0.88 17.68
CA VAL A 184 14.76 -1.20 17.11
C VAL A 184 14.78 -2.57 16.44
N PHE A 185 15.90 -2.94 15.80
CA PHE A 185 16.04 -4.23 15.11
C PHE A 185 16.55 -5.33 16.04
N THR A 186 17.54 -5.05 16.90
CA THR A 186 18.09 -6.06 17.82
C THR A 186 17.07 -6.51 18.87
N THR A 187 16.10 -5.65 19.20
CA THR A 187 15.00 -5.97 20.13
C THR A 187 13.68 -6.34 19.44
N ASN A 188 13.69 -6.57 18.12
CA ASN A 188 12.51 -6.97 17.33
C ASN A 188 11.29 -6.05 17.49
N ARG A 189 11.51 -4.73 17.54
CA ARG A 189 10.43 -3.72 17.65
C ARG A 189 9.78 -3.38 16.30
N VAL A 190 10.31 -3.87 15.19
CA VAL A 190 9.65 -3.79 13.89
C VAL A 190 8.63 -4.92 13.78
N ILE A 191 7.36 -4.60 14.05
CA ILE A 191 6.26 -5.58 14.06
C ILE A 191 5.70 -5.88 12.67
N SER A 192 5.82 -4.96 11.71
CA SER A 192 5.35 -5.13 10.33
C SER A 192 5.99 -4.11 9.39
N GLN A 193 6.11 -4.48 8.12
CA GLN A 193 6.64 -3.63 7.05
C GLN A 193 6.02 -4.02 5.71
N LYS A 194 5.75 -3.02 4.87
CA LYS A 194 5.16 -3.24 3.53
C LYS A 194 5.57 -2.13 2.58
N ASP A 195 6.07 -2.51 1.42
CA ASP A 195 6.15 -1.66 0.24
C ASP A 195 4.84 -1.81 -0.55
N PHE A 196 3.98 -0.79 -0.49
CA PHE A 196 2.70 -0.79 -1.20
C PHE A 196 2.85 -0.56 -2.72
N VAL A 197 3.96 0.04 -3.14
CA VAL A 197 4.25 0.34 -4.55
C VAL A 197 4.74 -0.91 -5.26
N GLY A 198 5.78 -1.55 -4.73
CA GLY A 198 6.36 -2.78 -5.26
C GLY A 198 5.61 -4.04 -4.84
N ASN A 199 4.64 -3.92 -3.93
CA ASN A 199 3.94 -5.03 -3.29
C ASN A 199 4.91 -6.04 -2.63
N THR A 200 6.00 -5.56 -2.06
CA THR A 200 7.03 -6.40 -1.41
C THR A 200 7.06 -6.17 0.10
N SER A 201 7.76 -7.05 0.83
CA SER A 201 8.02 -6.84 2.26
C SER A 201 9.30 -6.05 2.51
N ASN A 202 10.20 -5.90 1.53
CA ASN A 202 11.47 -5.22 1.73
C ASN A 202 11.34 -3.71 1.47
N ILE A 203 11.52 -2.91 2.51
CA ILE A 203 11.43 -1.44 2.48
C ILE A 203 12.80 -0.74 2.62
N PHE A 204 13.88 -1.52 2.75
CA PHE A 204 15.21 -1.02 3.13
C PHE A 204 16.18 -0.86 1.96
N SER A 205 15.87 -1.44 0.80
CA SER A 205 16.74 -1.40 -0.38
C SER A 205 16.27 -0.40 -1.43
N THR A 206 17.21 0.07 -2.26
CA THR A 206 17.01 1.05 -3.33
C THR A 206 16.22 0.51 -4.54
N THR A 207 15.38 -0.51 -4.37
CA THR A 207 14.33 -0.79 -5.37
C THR A 207 13.12 0.13 -5.15
N ILE A 208 13.33 1.30 -4.56
CA ILE A 208 12.36 2.39 -4.58
C ILE A 208 12.37 2.96 -5.99
N THR A 209 11.36 2.59 -6.77
CA THR A 209 10.96 3.47 -7.85
C THR A 209 10.43 4.73 -7.18
N VAL A 210 11.25 5.77 -7.09
CA VAL A 210 10.86 7.08 -6.55
C VAL A 210 9.58 7.54 -7.26
N HIS A 211 8.47 7.52 -6.53
CA HIS A 211 7.20 8.03 -7.01
C HIS A 211 7.09 9.52 -6.71
N PRO A 212 6.75 10.36 -7.70
CA PRO A 212 6.39 11.74 -7.44
C PRO A 212 5.06 11.75 -6.68
N CYS A 213 5.10 12.22 -5.42
CA CYS A 213 3.92 12.58 -4.65
C CYS A 213 3.33 13.88 -5.22
N PHE A 214 2.01 13.87 -5.46
CA PHE A 214 1.09 14.99 -5.73
C PHE A 214 1.72 16.29 -6.28
N GLN A 215 1.51 16.54 -7.58
CA GLN A 215 1.33 17.89 -8.12
C GLN A 215 -0.15 18.11 -8.42
#